data_AF-A0A6A3XJ75-F1
#
_entry.id   AF-A0A6A3XJ75-F1
#
_cell.length_a   1.000
_cell.length_b   1.000
_cell.length_c   1.000
_cell.angle_alpha   90.00
_cell.angle_beta   90.00
_cell.angle_gamma   90.00
#
_symmetry.space_group_name_H-M   'P 1'
#
loop_
_entity.id
_entity.type
_entity.pdbx_description
1 polymer ?
#
loop_
_entity_poly.entity_id
_entity_poly.type
_entity_poly.pdbx_seq_one_letter_code
_entity_poly.pdbx_strand_id
1 'polypeptide(L)'
;MEGESDPWVVSVLDALDNVSANATASASLASYADLVNKAADAEGVFNYAGSLTTPACSEIVDWWVVKKPVDVSTADLERLQSQLRELHITDDGKNARPVQPLIGRVVTALVCRNSNRRSFILASNTHILQH
;
A
#
# COMPACT_ATOMS: atom_id res chain seq x y z
N MET A 1 23.66 -2.53 6.96
CA MET A 1 23.18 -3.84 6.47
C MET A 1 22.06 -3.51 5.52
N GLU A 2 22.31 -3.58 4.22
CA GLU A 2 21.23 -3.40 3.25
C GLU A 2 20.36 -4.66 3.27
N GLY A 3 19.08 -4.47 3.56
CA GLY A 3 18.10 -5.54 3.47
C GLY A 3 17.80 -5.84 2.00
N GLU A 4 17.43 -7.08 1.71
CA GLU A 4 16.97 -7.49 0.38
C GLU A 4 15.52 -7.02 0.18
N SER A 5 15.17 -6.65 -1.06
CA SER A 5 13.80 -6.31 -1.43
C SER A 5 12.90 -7.54 -1.40
N ASP A 6 11.62 -7.35 -1.05
CA ASP A 6 10.64 -8.43 -1.20
C ASP A 6 10.50 -8.83 -2.68
N PRO A 7 10.38 -10.14 -3.01
CA PRO A 7 10.26 -10.62 -4.38
C PRO A 7 9.13 -9.96 -5.18
N TRP A 8 8.03 -9.57 -4.52
CA TRP A 8 6.96 -8.84 -5.19
C TRP A 8 7.43 -7.47 -5.70
N VAL A 9 8.20 -6.74 -4.90
CA VAL A 9 8.77 -5.44 -5.29
C VAL A 9 9.69 -5.61 -6.48
N VAL A 10 10.60 -6.59 -6.43
CA VAL A 10 11.51 -6.89 -7.56
C VAL A 10 10.73 -7.16 -8.84
N SER A 11 9.67 -8.00 -8.79
CA SER A 11 8.86 -8.32 -9.97
C SER A 11 8.17 -7.10 -10.60
N VAL A 12 7.81 -6.10 -9.79
CA VAL A 12 7.20 -4.86 -10.26
C VAL A 12 8.25 -3.95 -10.88
N LEU A 13 9.43 -3.80 -10.26
CA LEU A 13 10.51 -2.98 -10.80
C LEU A 13 11.02 -3.52 -12.13
N ASP A 14 11.17 -4.83 -12.26
CA ASP A 14 11.56 -5.48 -13.52
C ASP A 14 10.52 -5.28 -14.63
N ALA A 15 9.23 -5.21 -14.26
CA ALA A 15 8.19 -4.84 -15.21
C ALA A 15 8.29 -3.36 -15.63
N LEU A 16 8.55 -2.45 -14.68
CA LEU A 16 8.65 -1.02 -14.94
C LEU A 16 9.82 -0.66 -15.86
N ASP A 17 10.95 -1.39 -15.79
CA ASP A 17 12.09 -1.21 -16.71
C ASP A 17 11.72 -1.37 -18.18
N ASN A 18 10.65 -2.10 -18.47
CA ASN A 18 10.23 -2.41 -19.83
C ASN A 18 9.04 -1.55 -20.30
N VAL A 19 8.51 -0.66 -19.45
CA VAL A 19 7.40 0.23 -19.78
C VAL A 19 7.94 1.63 -20.07
N SER A 20 7.37 2.28 -21.09
CA SER A 20 7.65 3.70 -21.37
C SER A 20 6.36 4.41 -21.80
N ALA A 21 6.42 5.74 -21.94
CA ALA A 21 5.27 6.54 -22.38
C ALA A 21 4.67 6.07 -23.72
N ASN A 22 5.46 5.39 -24.56
CA ASN A 22 5.08 4.96 -25.90
C ASN A 22 5.05 3.43 -26.07
N ALA A 23 5.40 2.66 -25.04
CA ALA A 23 5.48 1.21 -25.12
C ALA A 23 4.90 0.54 -23.88
N THR A 24 4.04 -0.45 -24.11
CA THR A 24 3.52 -1.33 -23.07
C THR A 24 4.34 -2.61 -23.01
N ALA A 25 4.45 -3.19 -21.81
CA ALA A 25 5.11 -4.47 -21.60
C ALA A 25 4.15 -5.47 -20.93
N SER A 26 4.28 -6.74 -21.28
CA SER A 26 3.67 -7.82 -20.51
C SER A 26 4.53 -8.10 -19.29
N ALA A 27 3.90 -8.27 -18.14
CA ALA A 27 4.58 -8.51 -16.87
C ALA A 27 4.03 -9.78 -16.20
N SER A 28 4.95 -10.57 -15.63
CA SER A 28 4.62 -11.67 -14.73
C SER A 28 4.97 -11.23 -13.31
N LEU A 29 3.95 -10.89 -12.53
CA LEU A 29 4.12 -10.35 -11.19
C LEU A 29 4.03 -11.46 -10.14
N ALA A 30 4.76 -11.30 -9.04
CA ALA A 30 4.50 -12.13 -7.86
C ALA A 30 3.09 -11.82 -7.30
N SER A 31 2.58 -12.70 -6.43
CA SER A 31 1.24 -12.53 -5.83
C SER A 31 1.21 -11.32 -4.89
N TYR A 32 0.45 -10.29 -5.27
CA TYR A 32 0.19 -9.15 -4.39
C TYR A 32 -0.56 -9.56 -3.11
N ALA A 33 -1.48 -10.52 -3.23
CA ALA A 33 -2.24 -11.02 -2.09
C ALA A 33 -1.30 -11.68 -1.06
N ASP A 34 -0.30 -12.44 -1.51
CA ASP A 34 0.65 -13.09 -0.59
C ASP A 34 1.49 -12.06 0.15
N LEU A 35 1.93 -10.99 -0.53
CA LEU A 35 2.64 -9.87 0.09
C LEU A 35 1.80 -9.21 1.19
N VAL A 36 0.57 -8.82 0.86
CA VAL A 36 -0.32 -8.12 1.79
C VAL A 36 -0.69 -9.02 2.98
N ASN A 37 -1.02 -10.29 2.72
CA ASN A 37 -1.35 -11.25 3.77
C ASN A 37 -0.17 -11.50 4.69
N LYS A 38 1.04 -11.70 4.15
CA LYS A 38 2.28 -11.84 4.93
C LYS A 38 2.53 -10.63 5.84
N ALA A 39 2.31 -9.41 5.35
CA ALA A 39 2.49 -8.19 6.13
C ALA A 39 1.40 -8.02 7.20
N ALA A 40 0.13 -8.29 6.85
CA ALA A 40 -1.01 -8.24 7.76
C ALA A 40 -0.90 -9.30 8.87
N ASP A 41 -0.46 -10.52 8.56
CA ASP A 41 -0.31 -11.59 9.54
C ASP A 41 0.84 -11.33 10.51
N ALA A 42 1.88 -10.62 10.06
CA ALA A 42 3.05 -10.33 10.89
C ALA A 42 2.76 -9.31 12.01
N GLU A 43 2.04 -8.22 11.70
CA GLU A 43 1.81 -7.14 12.67
C GLU A 43 0.38 -6.59 12.73
N GLY A 44 -0.51 -7.06 11.86
CA GLY A 44 -1.87 -6.55 11.73
C GLY A 44 -2.02 -5.39 10.76
N VAL A 45 -3.17 -4.73 10.85
CA VAL A 45 -3.60 -3.64 9.98
C VAL A 45 -4.21 -2.50 10.79
N PHE A 46 -4.15 -1.28 10.26
CA PHE A 46 -4.94 -0.15 10.71
C PHE A 46 -6.13 0.08 9.78
N ASN A 47 -7.27 0.46 10.34
CA ASN A 47 -8.46 0.83 9.60
C ASN A 47 -8.97 2.22 9.99
N TYR A 48 -9.35 3.03 8.99
CA TYR A 48 -10.00 4.33 9.20
C TYR A 48 -10.72 4.84 7.94
N ALA A 49 -11.81 5.58 8.14
CA ALA A 49 -12.49 6.28 7.06
C ALA A 49 -11.66 7.49 6.55
N GLY A 50 -11.58 7.65 5.23
CA GLY A 50 -10.84 8.74 4.61
C GLY A 50 -11.28 9.05 3.19
N SER A 51 -10.39 9.71 2.45
CA SER A 51 -10.63 10.15 1.08
C SER A 51 -9.68 9.50 0.09
N LEU A 52 -10.04 9.62 -1.19
CA LEU A 52 -9.08 9.46 -2.28
C LEU A 52 -7.90 10.42 -2.09
N THR A 53 -6.69 9.95 -2.38
CA THR A 53 -5.46 10.75 -2.33
C THR A 53 -5.18 11.50 -3.63
N THR A 54 -5.98 11.25 -4.66
CA THR A 54 -6.02 12.00 -5.92
C THR A 54 -7.31 12.82 -6.01
N PRO A 55 -7.32 13.93 -6.76
CA PRO A 55 -8.56 14.61 -7.10
C PRO A 55 -9.62 13.64 -7.65
N ALA A 56 -10.89 13.74 -7.26
CA ALA A 56 -11.55 14.84 -6.54
C ALA A 56 -11.51 14.78 -4.99
N CYS A 57 -10.65 13.97 -4.37
CA CYS A 57 -10.48 13.89 -2.91
C CYS A 57 -11.75 13.50 -2.12
N SER A 58 -12.67 12.76 -2.74
CA SER A 58 -13.95 12.36 -2.12
C SER A 58 -13.76 11.46 -0.89
N GLU A 59 -14.52 11.71 0.18
CA GLU A 59 -14.50 10.97 1.45
C GLU A 59 -15.34 9.69 1.41
N ILE A 60 -14.98 8.80 0.50
CA ILE A 60 -15.72 7.55 0.22
C ILE A 60 -14.88 6.29 0.48
N VAL A 61 -13.67 6.45 1.04
CA VAL A 61 -12.69 5.37 1.16
C VAL A 61 -12.65 4.86 2.59
N ASP A 62 -12.74 3.54 2.75
CA ASP A 62 -12.38 2.85 3.99
C ASP A 62 -10.94 2.33 3.86
N TRP A 63 -9.98 2.98 4.53
CA TRP A 63 -8.56 2.67 4.39
C TRP A 63 -8.18 1.46 5.23
N TRP A 64 -7.39 0.56 4.64
CA TRP A 64 -6.77 -0.58 5.32
C TRP A 64 -5.26 -0.53 5.07
N VAL A 65 -4.48 -0.29 6.12
CA VAL A 65 -3.03 -0.08 6.03
C VAL A 65 -2.32 -1.18 6.82
N VAL A 66 -1.52 -2.01 6.14
CA VAL A 66 -0.67 -3.00 6.82
C VAL A 66 0.32 -2.31 7.74
N LYS A 67 0.48 -2.85 8.97
CA LYS A 67 1.36 -2.23 9.97
C LYS A 67 2.83 -2.52 9.69
N LYS A 68 3.15 -3.72 9.23
CA LYS A 68 4.52 -4.10 8.87
C LYS A 68 4.87 -3.52 7.49
N PRO A 69 5.93 -2.69 7.37
CA PRO A 69 6.43 -2.24 6.08
C PRO A 69 6.94 -3.41 5.23
N VAL A 70 6.83 -3.27 3.91
CA VAL A 70 7.47 -4.18 2.96
C VAL A 70 8.93 -3.76 2.81
N ASP A 71 9.84 -4.73 2.86
CA ASP A 71 11.27 -4.50 2.73
C ASP A 71 11.64 -4.14 1.29
N VAL A 72 12.45 -3.08 1.13
CA VAL A 72 12.98 -2.60 -0.15
C VAL A 72 14.45 -2.24 0.08
N SER A 73 15.34 -2.74 -0.78
CA SER A 73 16.75 -2.41 -0.76
C SER A 73 16.98 -0.94 -1.16
N THR A 74 18.08 -0.32 -0.72
CA THR A 74 18.42 1.05 -1.11
C THR A 74 18.48 1.20 -2.63
N ALA A 75 19.12 0.25 -3.31
CA ALA A 75 19.29 0.26 -4.76
C ALA A 75 17.94 0.19 -5.49
N ASP A 76 17.01 -0.64 -5.03
CA ASP A 76 15.67 -0.75 -5.63
C ASP A 76 14.80 0.48 -5.35
N LEU A 77 14.93 1.09 -4.17
CA LEU A 77 14.26 2.35 -3.87
C LEU A 77 14.78 3.48 -4.77
N GLU A 78 16.09 3.57 -4.98
CA GLU A 78 16.71 4.53 -5.88
C GLU A 78 16.29 4.29 -7.34
N ARG A 79 16.26 3.03 -7.79
CA ARG A 79 15.75 2.63 -9.12
C ARG A 79 14.31 3.09 -9.33
N LEU A 80 13.42 2.86 -8.37
CA LEU A 80 12.04 3.34 -8.45
C LEU A 80 11.98 4.88 -8.54
N GLN A 81 12.75 5.58 -7.70
CA GLN A 81 12.77 7.03 -7.68
C GLN A 81 13.29 7.62 -9.00
N SER A 82 14.32 7.04 -9.60
CA SER A 82 14.83 7.50 -10.90
C SER A 82 13.77 7.34 -11.99
N GLN A 83 13.09 6.19 -12.04
CA GLN A 83 12.02 5.94 -13.01
C GLN A 83 10.86 6.93 -12.85
N LEU A 84 10.46 7.23 -11.60
CA LEU A 84 9.38 8.19 -11.35
C LEU A 84 9.76 9.61 -11.79
N ARG A 85 11.02 10.02 -11.65
CA ARG A 85 11.50 11.35 -12.09
C ARG A 85 11.39 11.56 -13.62
N GLU A 86 11.44 10.48 -14.40
CA GLU A 86 11.26 10.55 -15.86
C GLU A 86 9.80 10.84 -16.27
N LEU A 87 8.85 10.61 -15.36
CA LEU A 87 7.43 10.81 -15.64
C LEU A 87 7.00 12.24 -15.34
N HIS A 88 6.59 12.97 -16.40
CA HIS A 88 6.06 14.34 -16.32
C HIS A 88 4.85 14.52 -15.41
N ILE A 89 4.14 13.44 -15.06
CA ILE A 89 2.99 13.48 -14.14
C ILE A 89 3.41 13.58 -12.67
N THR A 90 4.70 13.38 -12.37
CA THR A 90 5.22 13.46 -11.00
C THR A 90 5.91 14.80 -10.75
N ASP A 91 5.95 15.21 -9.48
CA ASP A 91 6.73 16.38 -9.03
C ASP A 91 8.15 15.93 -8.68
N ASP A 92 9.01 15.78 -9.70
CA ASP A 92 10.39 15.31 -9.55
C ASP A 92 10.48 13.98 -8.78
N GLY A 93 9.70 12.99 -9.24
CA GLY A 93 9.59 11.67 -8.62
C GLY A 93 8.68 11.62 -7.40
N LYS A 94 8.10 12.75 -6.97
CA LYS A 94 7.10 12.80 -5.89
C LYS A 94 5.70 12.68 -6.47
N ASN A 95 4.95 11.71 -5.98
CA ASN A 95 3.58 11.45 -6.39
C ASN A 95 2.64 11.21 -5.19
N ALA A 96 3.13 11.37 -3.96
CA ALA A 96 2.36 11.17 -2.75
C ALA A 96 1.73 12.49 -2.26
N ARG A 97 0.42 12.45 -1.95
CA ARG A 97 -0.27 13.55 -1.27
C ARG A 97 0.30 13.74 0.15
N PRO A 98 0.49 14.98 0.64
CA PRO A 98 0.90 15.23 2.02
C PRO A 98 -0.08 14.67 3.05
N VAL A 99 0.43 14.30 4.23
CA VAL A 99 -0.40 13.85 5.36
C VAL A 99 -1.45 14.88 5.72
N GLN A 100 -2.65 14.42 6.07
CA GLN A 100 -3.78 15.28 6.41
C GLN A 100 -4.11 15.14 7.91
N PRO A 101 -4.61 16.19 8.57
CA PRO A 101 -5.01 16.11 9.96
C PRO A 101 -6.08 15.03 10.19
N LEU A 102 -6.03 14.39 11.36
CA LEU A 102 -6.96 13.31 11.69
C LEU A 102 -8.38 13.83 11.97
N ILE A 103 -8.51 15.06 12.48
CA ILE A 103 -9.78 15.76 12.75
C ILE A 103 -10.78 14.86 13.50
N GLY A 104 -10.36 14.31 14.64
CA GLY A 104 -11.23 13.50 15.52
C GLY A 104 -11.61 12.11 15.00
N ARG A 105 -11.17 11.70 13.80
CA ARG A 105 -11.38 10.34 13.31
C ARG A 105 -10.67 9.32 14.20
N VAL A 106 -11.32 8.18 14.40
CA VAL A 106 -10.75 7.05 15.14
C VAL A 106 -9.99 6.15 14.17
N VAL A 107 -8.78 5.74 14.57
CA VAL A 107 -7.99 4.73 13.86
C VAL A 107 -8.05 3.44 14.65
N THR A 108 -8.57 2.38 14.03
CA THR A 108 -8.69 1.06 14.65
C THR A 108 -7.47 0.23 14.31
N ALA A 109 -6.82 -0.36 15.33
CA ALA A 109 -5.72 -1.30 15.13
C ALA A 109 -6.22 -2.75 15.29
N LEU A 110 -6.10 -3.54 14.23
CA LEU A 110 -6.48 -4.95 14.19
C LEU A 110 -5.20 -5.78 14.15
N VAL A 111 -4.87 -6.44 15.26
CA VAL A 111 -3.63 -7.24 15.37
C VAL A 111 -3.95 -8.71 15.17
N CYS A 112 -3.28 -9.36 14.22
CA CYS A 112 -3.27 -10.80 14.08
C CYS A 112 -2.51 -11.41 15.27
N ARG A 113 -3.22 -11.76 16.34
CA ARG A 113 -2.60 -12.54 17.42
C ARG A 113 -2.43 -13.95 16.92
N ASN A 114 -1.19 -14.35 16.69
CA ASN A 114 -0.85 -15.73 16.40
C ASN A 114 -1.18 -16.58 17.64
N SER A 115 -2.40 -17.06 17.70
CA SER A 115 -2.91 -17.98 18.69
C SER A 115 -3.44 -19.15 17.90
N ASN A 116 -3.04 -20.34 18.29
CA ASN A 116 -3.48 -21.62 17.75
C ASN A 116 -4.98 -21.89 18.05
N ARG A 117 -5.84 -20.90 17.79
CA ARG A 117 -7.29 -20.90 17.90
C ARG A 117 -7.84 -19.98 16.82
N ARG A 118 -8.45 -20.59 15.82
CA ARG A 118 -9.33 -19.95 14.84
C ARG A 118 -10.24 -18.96 15.58
N SER A 119 -9.94 -17.67 15.43
CA SER A 119 -10.82 -16.61 15.89
C SER A 119 -11.26 -15.88 14.63
N PHE A 120 -12.40 -16.32 14.10
CA PHE A 120 -13.19 -15.52 13.18
C PHE A 120 -13.61 -14.26 13.95
N ILE A 121 -13.05 -13.11 13.59
CA ILE A 121 -13.69 -11.84 13.93
C ILE A 121 -14.61 -11.51 12.75
N LEU A 122 -15.87 -11.92 12.87
CA LEU A 122 -16.95 -11.27 12.14
C LEU A 122 -17.18 -9.93 12.83
N ALA A 123 -16.57 -8.87 12.30
CA ALA A 123 -17.04 -7.51 12.59
C ALA A 123 -18.24 -7.22 11.67
N SER A 124 -19.40 -7.74 12.04
CA SER A 124 -20.68 -7.21 11.57
C SER A 124 -21.14 -6.19 12.61
N ASN A 125 -21.12 -4.91 12.24
CA ASN A 125 -22.15 -3.90 12.50
C ASN A 125 -21.57 -2.49 12.44
N THR A 126 -21.94 -1.74 11.40
CA THR A 126 -22.39 -0.37 11.61
C THR A 126 -23.41 0.01 10.57
N HIS A 127 -24.55 0.50 11.06
CA HIS A 127 -25.67 1.01 10.31
C HIS A 127 -25.24 2.08 9.28
N ILE A 128 -25.71 1.91 8.05
CA ILE A 128 -25.86 3.00 7.08
C ILE A 128 -27.17 3.73 7.42
N LEU A 129 -27.06 4.82 8.18
CA LEU A 129 -28.03 5.90 8.40
C LEU A 129 -27.17 7.04 8.96
N GLN A 130 -27.12 8.29 8.53
CA GLN A 130 -27.74 9.23 7.56
C GLN A 130 -26.61 10.29 7.37
N HIS A 131 -26.57 11.24 6.43
CA HIS A 131 -27.57 11.99 5.68
C HIS A 131 -26.85 12.70 4.52
#